data_AF-A0A0R1JI54-F1
#
_entry.id   AF-A0A0R1JI54-F1
#
_cell.length_a   1.000
_cell.length_b   1.000
_cell.length_c   1.000
_cell.angle_alpha   90.00
_cell.angle_beta   90.00
_cell.angle_gamma   90.00
#
_symmetry.space_group_name_H-M   'P 1'
#
loop_
_entity.id
_entity.type
_entity.pdbx_description
1 polymer ?
#
loop_
_entity_poly.entity_id
_entity_poly.type
_entity_poly.pdbx_seq_one_letter_code
_entity_poly.pdbx_strand_id
1 'polypeptide(L)'
;MKPTEDVTREQKIEGADAIMDKGYITEHDEPAMMDKAWCAPFLEQINDELRLRTVAARAKLQLFHYYSGDGVIIYDPKQLTEADAKRNLRQALGYHK
;
A
#
# COMPACT_ATOMS: atom_id res chain seq x y z
N MET A 1 4.65 -19.08 -13.04
CA MET A 1 4.49 -17.62 -13.25
C MET A 1 5.89 -17.04 -13.38
N LYS A 2 6.18 -16.28 -14.44
CA LYS A 2 7.41 -15.49 -14.49
C LYS A 2 7.31 -14.39 -13.41
N PRO A 3 8.41 -13.98 -12.77
CA PRO A 3 8.37 -12.80 -11.91
C PRO A 3 7.89 -11.64 -12.79
N THR A 4 6.82 -10.97 -12.39
CA THR A 4 6.46 -9.66 -12.95
C THR A 4 7.55 -8.70 -12.50
N GLU A 5 8.55 -8.47 -13.37
CA GLU A 5 9.65 -7.51 -13.19
C GLU A 5 9.18 -6.04 -13.19
N ASP A 6 7.90 -5.79 -12.89
CA ASP A 6 7.30 -4.44 -12.88
C ASP A 6 7.52 -3.70 -11.55
N VAL A 7 7.86 -4.44 -10.48
CA VAL A 7 8.15 -3.88 -9.15
C VAL A 7 9.64 -4.03 -8.88
N THR A 8 10.34 -2.93 -8.68
CA THR A 8 11.78 -2.97 -8.41
C THR A 8 12.06 -3.48 -6.99
N ARG A 9 13.31 -3.91 -6.77
CA ARG A 9 13.75 -4.32 -5.43
C ARG A 9 13.66 -3.19 -4.40
N GLU A 10 13.96 -1.97 -4.83
CA GLU A 10 13.91 -0.78 -3.98
C GLU A 10 12.47 -0.48 -3.56
N GLN A 11 11.53 -0.48 -4.51
CA GLN A 11 10.12 -0.20 -4.25
C GLN A 11 9.53 -1.17 -3.22
N LYS A 12 9.82 -2.48 -3.31
CA LYS A 12 9.31 -3.43 -2.32
C LYS A 12 9.94 -3.29 -0.93
N ILE A 13 11.20 -2.87 -0.86
CA ILE A 13 11.88 -2.58 0.42
C ILE A 13 11.26 -1.34 1.05
N GLU A 14 11.15 -0.25 0.30
CA GLU A 14 10.54 1.01 0.74
C GLU A 14 9.07 0.82 1.13
N GLY A 15 8.34 0.02 0.36
CA GLY A 15 6.98 -0.38 0.67
C GLY A 15 6.87 -1.12 2.00
N ALA A 16 7.74 -2.11 2.23
CA ALA A 16 7.77 -2.83 3.50
C ALA A 16 8.17 -1.93 4.69
N ASP A 17 9.14 -1.03 4.49
CA ASP A 17 9.56 -0.05 5.50
C ASP A 17 8.40 0.89 5.86
N ALA A 18 7.69 1.42 4.87
CA ALA A 18 6.51 2.26 5.10
C ALA A 18 5.41 1.54 5.89
N ILE A 19 5.15 0.26 5.59
CA ILE A 19 4.20 -0.55 6.37
C ILE A 19 4.69 -0.75 7.82
N MET A 20 5.99 -0.94 8.04
CA MET A 20 6.53 -1.10 9.39
C MET A 20 6.53 0.21 10.19
N ASP A 21 6.82 1.34 9.55
CA ASP A 21 7.01 2.63 10.23
C ASP A 21 5.70 3.35 10.53
N LYS A 22 4.78 3.39 9.55
CA LYS A 22 3.50 4.11 9.67
C LYS A 22 2.26 3.24 9.51
N GLY A 23 2.42 1.96 9.16
CA GLY A 23 1.32 1.03 9.01
C GLY A 23 0.64 1.03 7.64
N TYR A 24 1.05 1.88 6.71
CA TYR A 24 0.44 2.00 5.37
C TYR A 24 1.37 2.59 4.31
N ILE A 25 1.00 2.46 3.03
CA ILE A 25 1.59 3.16 1.89
C ILE A 25 0.49 3.55 0.89
N THR A 26 0.64 4.71 0.25
CA THR A 26 -0.33 5.27 -0.71
C THR A 26 0.35 5.71 -2.00
N GLU A 27 -0.46 6.12 -2.99
CA GLU A 27 0.02 6.75 -4.22
C GLU A 27 0.80 8.05 -4.01
N HIS A 28 0.67 8.70 -2.84
CA HIS A 28 1.51 9.84 -2.49
C HIS A 28 2.97 9.42 -2.22
N ASP A 29 3.17 8.21 -1.71
CA ASP A 29 4.49 7.67 -1.35
C ASP A 29 5.11 6.91 -2.53
N GLU A 30 4.30 6.09 -3.21
CA GLU A 30 4.69 5.34 -4.39
C GLU A 30 3.74 5.71 -5.55
N PRO A 31 4.15 6.65 -6.43
CA PRO A 31 3.32 7.12 -7.54
C PRO A 31 2.85 6.00 -8.49
N ALA A 32 3.58 4.88 -8.60
CA ALA A 32 3.15 3.73 -9.41
C ALA A 32 1.84 3.10 -8.89
N MET A 33 1.47 3.32 -7.62
CA MET A 33 0.18 2.88 -7.07
C MET A 33 -1.03 3.58 -7.70
N MET A 34 -0.85 4.66 -8.48
CA MET A 34 -1.93 5.23 -9.30
C MET A 34 -2.45 4.21 -10.33
N ASP A 35 -1.61 3.27 -10.77
CA ASP A 35 -2.04 2.11 -11.54
C ASP A 35 -2.53 1.01 -10.58
N LYS A 36 -3.85 0.85 -10.52
CA LYS A 36 -4.51 -0.17 -9.69
C LYS A 36 -4.11 -1.59 -10.07
N ALA A 37 -3.77 -1.84 -11.33
CA ALA A 37 -3.31 -3.16 -11.78
C ALA A 37 -1.91 -3.46 -11.25
N TRP A 38 -1.06 -2.43 -11.10
CA TRP A 38 0.28 -2.53 -10.54
C TRP A 38 0.29 -2.75 -9.01
N CYS A 39 -0.75 -2.30 -8.31
CA CYS A 39 -0.85 -2.44 -6.85
C CYS A 39 -0.94 -3.90 -6.37
N ALA A 40 -1.53 -4.80 -7.16
CA ALA A 40 -1.65 -6.21 -6.81
C ALA A 40 -0.29 -6.93 -6.74
N PRO A 41 0.56 -6.90 -7.79
CA PRO A 41 1.90 -7.48 -7.70
C PRO A 41 2.77 -6.75 -6.66
N PHE A 42 2.58 -5.44 -6.47
CA PHE A 42 3.29 -4.70 -5.42
C PHE A 42 2.95 -5.20 -4.01
N LEU A 43 1.66 -5.44 -3.73
CA LEU A 43 1.21 -6.03 -2.46
C LEU A 43 1.87 -7.39 -2.19
N GLU A 44 1.96 -8.25 -3.21
CA GLU A 44 2.60 -9.56 -3.08
C GLU A 44 4.08 -9.41 -2.70
N GLN A 45 4.82 -8.54 -3.40
CA GLN A 45 6.22 -8.28 -3.13
C GLN A 45 6.47 -7.66 -1.74
N ILE A 46 5.64 -6.70 -1.32
CA ILE A 46 5.70 -6.14 0.04
C ILE A 46 5.46 -7.23 1.08
N ASN A 47 4.44 -8.08 0.87
CA ASN A 47 4.15 -9.14 1.83
C ASN A 47 5.24 -10.22 1.86
N ASP A 48 5.91 -10.49 0.75
CA ASP A 48 7.08 -11.38 0.73
C ASP A 48 8.22 -10.77 1.56
N GLU A 49 8.51 -9.48 1.39
CA GLU A 49 9.53 -8.77 2.15
C GLU A 49 9.18 -8.68 3.65
N LEU A 50 7.92 -8.38 4.00
CA LEU A 50 7.44 -8.36 5.38
C LEU A 50 7.53 -9.72 6.07
N ARG A 51 7.36 -10.83 5.33
CA ARG A 51 7.52 -12.19 5.86
C ARG A 51 8.96 -12.55 6.18
N LEU A 52 9.93 -11.96 5.47
CA LEU A 52 11.36 -12.14 5.79
C LEU A 52 11.74 -11.41 7.08
N ARG A 53 11.01 -10.34 7.41
CA ARG A 53 11.31 -9.45 8.54
C ARG A 53 10.47 -9.71 9.78
N THR A 54 9.25 -10.24 9.60
CA THR A 54 8.27 -10.43 10.67
C THR A 54 7.45 -11.71 10.46
N VAL A 55 6.99 -12.32 11.55
CA VAL A 55 6.21 -13.57 11.51
C VAL A 55 4.75 -13.34 11.08
N ALA A 56 4.24 -12.09 11.18
CA ALA A 56 2.80 -11.88 11.30
C ALA A 56 2.21 -10.69 10.50
N ALA A 57 3.03 -9.84 9.87
CA ALA A 57 2.51 -8.71 9.10
C ALA A 57 1.98 -9.19 7.74
N ARG A 58 0.72 -8.85 7.45
CA ARG A 58 0.06 -9.10 6.17
C ARG A 58 -0.65 -7.82 5.79
N ALA A 59 0.03 -6.98 5.02
CA ALA A 59 -0.59 -5.81 4.46
C ALA A 59 -1.75 -6.24 3.54
N LYS A 60 -2.77 -5.38 3.41
CA LYS A 60 -3.92 -5.56 2.53
C LYS A 60 -4.05 -4.38 1.61
N LEU A 61 -4.37 -4.66 0.35
CA LEU A 61 -4.74 -3.66 -0.65
C LEU A 61 -6.22 -3.31 -0.49
N GLN A 62 -6.51 -2.01 -0.42
CA GLN A 62 -7.86 -1.49 -0.36
C GLN A 62 -8.04 -0.35 -1.36
N LEU A 63 -9.12 -0.46 -2.13
CA LEU A 63 -9.59 0.58 -3.04
C LEU A 63 -10.71 1.36 -2.36
N PHE A 64 -10.65 2.69 -2.45
CA PHE A 64 -11.72 3.56 -2.02
C PHE A 64 -12.18 4.45 -3.17
N HIS A 65 -13.50 4.54 -3.34
CA HIS A 65 -14.15 5.42 -4.29
C HIS A 65 -14.53 6.73 -3.60
N TYR A 66 -13.98 7.85 -4.07
CA TYR A 66 -14.34 9.19 -3.63
C TYR A 66 -15.06 9.94 -4.75
N TYR A 67 -15.77 11.01 -4.41
CA TYR A 67 -16.39 11.87 -5.41
C TYR A 67 -15.37 12.47 -6.38
N SER A 68 -14.16 12.79 -5.88
CA SER A 68 -13.09 13.42 -6.66
C SER A 68 -12.20 12.44 -7.43
N GLY A 69 -12.44 11.14 -7.30
CA GLY A 69 -11.61 10.09 -7.90
C GLY A 69 -11.51 8.84 -7.03
N ASP A 70 -10.88 7.81 -7.57
CA ASP A 70 -10.56 6.60 -6.82
C ASP A 70 -9.15 6.72 -6.23
N GLY A 71 -8.93 6.12 -5.07
CA GLY A 71 -7.62 6.07 -4.44
C GLY A 71 -7.31 4.68 -3.90
N VAL A 72 -6.02 4.36 -3.82
CA VAL A 72 -5.53 3.08 -3.35
C VAL A 72 -4.63 3.24 -2.12
N ILE A 73 -4.81 2.33 -1.15
CA ILE A 73 -3.94 2.22 0.01
C ILE A 73 -3.60 0.75 0.27
N ILE A 74 -2.34 0.48 0.61
CA ILE A 74 -1.91 -0.79 1.17
C ILE A 74 -1.64 -0.54 2.65
N TYR A 75 -2.26 -1.30 3.56
CA TYR A 75 -2.11 -1.08 5.00
C TYR A 75 -2.05 -2.38 5.80
N ASP A 76 -1.41 -2.33 6.97
CA ASP A 76 -1.42 -3.43 7.94
C ASP A 76 -2.70 -3.37 8.79
N PRO A 77 -3.63 -4.35 8.66
CA PRO A 77 -4.88 -4.38 9.40
C PRO A 77 -4.71 -4.62 10.92
N LYS A 78 -3.50 -4.94 11.39
CA LYS A 78 -3.20 -5.01 12.83
C LYS A 78 -2.85 -3.64 13.42
N GLN A 79 -2.36 -2.72 12.60
CA GLN A 79 -1.98 -1.38 13.02
C GLN A 79 -3.07 -0.36 12.73
N LEU A 80 -3.81 -0.52 11.63
CA LEU A 80 -4.83 0.41 11.18
C LEU A 80 -6.14 -0.30 10.89
N THR A 81 -7.25 0.34 11.28
CA THR A 81 -8.57 -0.07 10.83
C THR A 81 -8.82 0.39 9.39
N GLU A 82 -9.79 -0.21 8.71
CA GLU A 82 -10.20 0.26 7.37
C GLU A 82 -10.64 1.74 7.38
N ALA A 83 -11.29 2.19 8.47
CA ALA A 83 -11.69 3.58 8.63
C ALA A 83 -10.49 4.52 8.76
N ASP A 84 -9.44 4.10 9.47
CA ASP A 84 -8.19 4.85 9.58
C ASP A 84 -7.45 4.88 8.24
N ALA A 85 -7.38 3.74 7.54
CA ALA A 85 -6.80 3.65 6.20
C ALA A 85 -7.51 4.60 5.22
N LYS A 86 -8.85 4.61 5.21
CA LYS A 86 -9.63 5.55 4.38
C LYS A 86 -9.37 7.00 4.72
N ARG A 87 -9.21 7.33 6.00
CA ARG A 87 -8.91 8.69 6.48
C ARG A 87 -7.51 9.13 6.06
N ASN A 88 -6.52 8.27 6.26
CA ASN A 88 -5.12 8.54 5.90
C ASN A 88 -4.97 8.69 4.39
N LEU A 89 -5.60 7.83 3.60
CA LEU A 89 -5.63 7.97 2.14
C LEU A 89 -6.27 9.31 1.73
N ARG A 90 -7.43 9.65 2.31
CA ARG A 90 -8.11 10.92 1.99
C ARG A 90 -7.22 12.14 2.28
N GLN A 91 -6.45 12.10 3.36
CA GLN A 91 -5.48 13.15 3.71
C GLN A 91 -4.32 13.19 2.72
N ALA A 92 -3.75 12.03 2.35
CA ALA A 92 -2.67 11.93 1.37
C ALA A 92 -3.07 12.47 -0.02
N LEU A 93 -4.33 12.26 -0.42
CA LEU A 93 -4.88 12.76 -1.69
C LEU A 93 -5.30 14.25 -1.64
N GLY A 94 -5.16 14.91 -0.49
CA GLY A 94 -5.58 16.31 -0.34
C GLY A 94 -7.09 16.51 -0.45
N TYR A 95 -7.89 15.45 -0.27
CA TYR A 95 -9.35 15.53 -0.24
C TYR A 95 -9.81 16.09 1.12
N HIS A 96 -9.54 17.36 1.34
CA HIS A 96 -10.08 18.11 2.45
C HIS A 96 -11.54 18.47 2.12
N LYS A 97 -12.46 18.08 3.01
CA LYS A 97 -13.83 18.59 3.02
C LYS A 97 -13.86 19.86 3.86
#